data_AF-A0A9W4HKJ0-F1
#
_entry.id   AF-A0A9W4HKJ0-F1
#
_cell.length_a   1.000
_cell.length_b   1.000
_cell.length_c   1.000
_cell.angle_alpha   90.00
_cell.angle_beta   90.00
_cell.angle_gamma   90.00
#
_symmetry.space_group_name_H-M   'P 1'
#
loop_
_entity.id
_entity.type
_entity.pdbx_description
1 polymer ?
#
loop_
_entity_poly.entity_id
_entity_poly.type
_entity_poly.pdbx_seq_one_letter_code
_entity_poly.pdbx_strand_id
1 'polypeptide(L)'
;MYLMRRVSWKPIQSFLVIQSRTMRLPYAPSTPPADAPADTADIYARIAERRNPRPLIPLDLSLLHSPPVADGWNSFIGAIRSRTLVDSGVMELAVCRVAVLNNAIYEWNAHAPLALKGGVKPEQLHAARVLPSTAEGDVAELEKSPLTPQQRAVLRYTDQMTRTITVQDDVFAELKTVGYDDREIVELTTGIAGYNCVSRFLVALDVGENNAREMKSVEEIAAAL
;
A
#
# COMPACT_ATOMS: atom_id res chain seq x y z
N MET A 1 -29.84 20.73 61.81
CA MET A 1 -29.46 21.93 61.02
C MET A 1 -28.04 21.72 60.51
N TYR A 2 -27.87 20.97 59.41
CA TYR A 2 -26.56 20.63 58.85
C TYR A 2 -26.39 21.36 57.51
N LEU A 3 -25.36 22.21 57.43
CA LEU A 3 -25.01 23.04 56.27
C LEU A 3 -24.51 22.18 55.10
N MET A 4 -25.20 22.24 53.96
CA MET A 4 -24.67 21.79 52.67
C MET A 4 -23.58 22.75 52.18
N ARG A 5 -22.33 22.29 52.07
CA ARG A 5 -21.27 23.00 51.34
C ARG A 5 -21.43 22.72 49.84
N ARG A 6 -21.74 23.75 49.05
CA ARG A 6 -21.69 23.70 47.58
C ARG A 6 -20.24 23.64 47.13
N VAL A 7 -19.84 22.55 46.47
CA VAL A 7 -18.55 22.45 45.76
C VAL A 7 -18.77 23.08 44.38
N SER A 8 -18.00 24.13 44.06
CA SER A 8 -18.01 24.74 42.74
C SER A 8 -17.20 23.88 41.77
N TRP A 9 -17.85 23.40 40.71
CA TRP A 9 -17.17 22.80 39.57
C TRP A 9 -16.61 23.93 38.69
N LYS A 10 -15.29 23.95 38.47
CA LYS A 10 -14.67 24.71 37.38
C LYS A 10 -14.45 23.75 36.19
N PRO A 11 -14.80 24.14 34.96
CA PRO A 11 -14.57 23.28 33.80
C PRO A 11 -13.06 23.14 33.56
N ILE A 12 -12.60 21.90 33.42
CA ILE A 12 -11.25 21.59 32.95
C ILE A 12 -11.23 21.98 31.47
N GLN A 13 -10.51 23.06 31.14
CA GLN A 13 -10.19 23.37 29.75
C GLN A 13 -9.30 22.24 29.23
N SER A 14 -9.87 21.40 28.36
CA SER A 14 -9.11 20.42 27.58
C SER A 14 -8.17 21.19 26.66
N PHE A 15 -6.89 21.24 27.04
CA PHE A 15 -5.85 21.63 26.11
C PHE A 15 -5.71 20.49 25.10
N LEU A 16 -6.25 20.69 23.89
CA LEU A 16 -5.79 19.94 22.74
C LEU A 16 -4.30 20.26 22.56
N VAL A 17 -3.44 19.38 23.08
CA VAL A 17 -2.06 19.31 22.63
C VAL A 17 -2.15 18.88 21.17
N ILE A 18 -2.04 19.83 20.25
CA ILE A 18 -1.66 19.54 18.87
C ILE A 18 -0.22 19.06 18.97
N GLN A 19 -0.04 17.76 19.23
CA GLN A 19 1.26 17.13 19.03
C GLN A 19 1.54 17.31 17.53
N SER A 20 2.52 18.16 17.22
CA SER A 20 3.20 18.11 15.93
C SER A 20 3.53 16.65 15.68
N ARG A 21 2.86 16.01 14.71
CA ARG A 21 3.08 14.61 14.39
C ARG A 21 4.45 14.51 13.75
N THR A 22 5.47 14.27 14.57
CA THR A 22 6.80 13.91 14.10
C THR A 22 6.76 12.49 13.57
N MET A 23 7.52 12.21 12.51
CA MET A 23 7.74 10.84 12.04
C MET A 23 8.07 9.90 13.20
N ARG A 24 7.65 8.64 13.10
CA ARG A 24 7.98 7.63 14.11
C ARG A 24 9.49 7.36 14.19
N LEU A 25 10.19 7.51 13.07
CA LEU A 25 11.66 7.49 12.97
C LEU A 25 12.12 8.63 12.04
N PRO A 26 13.27 9.28 12.31
CA PRO A 26 13.88 10.18 11.33
C PRO A 26 14.26 9.41 10.05
N TYR A 27 14.44 10.07 8.91
CA TYR A 27 14.96 9.43 7.71
C TYR A 27 16.46 9.18 7.81
N ALA A 28 16.95 8.08 7.24
CA ALA A 28 18.39 7.88 7.06
C ALA A 28 18.97 8.96 6.12
N PRO A 29 20.29 9.23 6.19
CA PRO A 29 20.95 10.11 5.22
C PRO A 29 20.69 9.67 3.78
N SER A 30 20.61 10.63 2.85
CA SER A 30 20.41 10.35 1.41
C SER A 30 21.68 9.92 0.68
N THR A 31 22.82 10.04 1.34
CA THR A 31 24.15 9.58 0.89
C THR A 31 24.77 8.70 1.97
N PRO A 32 25.63 7.73 1.63
CA PRO A 32 26.27 6.89 2.63
C PRO A 32 27.12 7.75 3.60
N PRO A 33 27.18 7.40 4.89
CA PRO A 33 28.15 7.97 5.83
C PRO A 33 29.59 7.87 5.31
N ALA A 34 30.45 8.83 5.67
CA ALA A 34 31.83 8.88 5.16
C ALA A 34 32.68 7.67 5.56
N ASP A 35 32.34 7.03 6.68
CA ASP A 35 32.97 5.83 7.23
C ASP A 35 32.18 4.55 6.94
N ALA A 36 31.17 4.62 6.07
CA ALA A 36 30.36 3.46 5.71
C ALA A 36 31.23 2.37 5.04
N PRO A 37 31.01 1.09 5.36
CA PRO A 37 31.63 -0.01 4.63
C PRO A 37 31.29 0.04 3.13
N ALA A 38 32.19 -0.49 2.29
CA ALA A 38 32.05 -0.40 0.83
C ALA A 38 30.74 -1.01 0.30
N ASP A 39 30.28 -2.11 0.90
CA ASP A 39 29.00 -2.75 0.53
C ASP A 39 27.79 -1.82 0.75
N THR A 40 27.80 -1.03 1.82
CA THR A 40 26.79 -0.03 2.13
C THR A 40 26.82 1.10 1.10
N ALA A 41 28.00 1.60 0.75
CA ALA A 41 28.13 2.62 -0.29
C ALA A 41 27.59 2.14 -1.65
N ASP A 42 27.89 0.89 -2.02
CA ASP A 42 27.39 0.27 -3.25
C ASP A 42 25.85 0.11 -3.25
N ILE A 43 25.25 -0.25 -2.11
CA ILE A 43 23.79 -0.31 -1.95
C ILE A 43 23.18 1.08 -2.18
N TYR A 44 23.71 2.11 -1.52
CA TYR A 44 23.27 3.49 -1.72
C TYR A 44 23.33 3.89 -3.20
N ALA A 45 24.42 3.58 -3.89
CA ALA A 45 24.59 3.87 -5.32
C ALA A 45 23.55 3.16 -6.19
N ARG A 46 23.29 1.86 -5.97
CA ARG A 46 22.25 1.11 -6.70
C ARG A 46 20.85 1.70 -6.52
N ILE A 47 20.51 2.09 -5.29
CA ILE A 47 19.19 2.67 -4.98
C ILE A 47 19.04 4.05 -5.64
N ALA A 48 20.09 4.88 -5.59
CA ALA A 48 20.12 6.18 -6.25
C ALA A 48 19.99 6.06 -7.76
N GLU A 49 20.74 5.16 -8.40
CA GLU A 49 20.70 4.93 -9.85
C GLU A 49 19.29 4.54 -10.31
N ARG A 50 18.64 3.63 -9.59
CA ARG A 50 17.26 3.21 -9.88
C ARG A 50 16.26 4.38 -9.81
N ARG A 51 16.53 5.42 -9.03
CA ARG A 51 15.64 6.59 -8.88
C ARG A 51 15.93 7.70 -9.89
N ASN A 52 17.16 7.77 -10.39
CA ASN A 52 17.64 8.80 -11.32
C ASN A 52 16.65 9.07 -12.47
N PRO A 53 16.34 10.35 -12.80
CA PRO A 53 16.83 11.60 -12.20
C PRO A 53 16.08 12.08 -10.96
N ARG A 54 15.16 11.27 -10.42
CA ARG A 54 14.42 11.62 -9.20
C ARG A 54 15.27 11.33 -7.96
N PRO A 55 15.09 12.09 -6.87
CA PRO A 55 15.74 11.80 -5.61
C PRO A 55 15.19 10.51 -4.97
N LEU A 56 15.90 10.03 -3.94
CA LEU A 56 15.37 9.02 -3.02
C LEU A 56 14.06 9.49 -2.40
N ILE A 57 13.10 8.57 -2.29
CA ILE A 57 11.78 8.86 -1.70
C ILE A 57 11.75 8.49 -0.21
N PRO A 58 10.76 8.95 0.57
CA PRO A 58 10.59 8.58 1.98
C PRO A 58 10.75 7.09 2.31
N LEU A 59 10.20 6.20 1.47
CA LEU A 59 10.35 4.75 1.65
C LEU A 59 11.81 4.30 1.52
N ASP A 60 12.56 4.82 0.54
CA ASP A 60 13.97 4.46 0.36
C ASP A 60 14.78 4.89 1.60
N LEU A 61 14.58 6.14 2.05
CA LEU A 61 15.28 6.68 3.21
C LEU A 61 14.90 6.01 4.53
N SER A 62 13.68 5.48 4.63
CA SER A 62 13.25 4.69 5.80
C SER A 62 13.92 3.31 5.82
N LEU A 63 14.03 2.65 4.66
CA LEU A 63 14.68 1.35 4.54
C LEU A 63 16.21 1.45 4.74
N LEU A 64 16.82 2.56 4.37
CA LEU A 64 18.27 2.80 4.48
C LEU A 64 18.80 2.88 5.92
N HIS A 65 17.94 2.87 6.94
CA HIS A 65 18.36 2.51 8.31
C HIS A 65 18.97 1.10 8.40
N SER A 66 18.68 0.24 7.42
CA SER A 66 19.28 -1.08 7.25
C SER A 66 19.58 -1.31 5.76
N PRO A 67 20.75 -0.88 5.26
CA PRO A 67 21.11 -1.00 3.85
C PRO A 67 20.95 -2.42 3.27
N PRO A 68 21.36 -3.52 3.94
CA PRO A 68 21.15 -4.87 3.42
C PRO A 68 19.66 -5.22 3.22
N VAL A 69 18.79 -4.74 4.12
CA VAL A 69 17.33 -4.93 3.98
C VAL A 69 16.79 -4.08 2.82
N ALA A 70 17.26 -2.85 2.67
CA ALA A 70 16.88 -1.98 1.55
C ALA A 70 17.23 -2.60 0.20
N ASP A 71 18.40 -3.22 0.07
CA ASP A 71 18.85 -3.86 -1.16
C ASP A 71 18.01 -5.09 -1.53
N GLY A 72 17.78 -5.98 -0.56
CA GLY A 72 16.92 -7.15 -0.74
C GLY A 72 15.47 -6.77 -1.07
N TRP A 73 14.92 -5.78 -0.36
CA TRP A 73 13.60 -5.21 -0.63
C TRP A 73 13.49 -4.71 -2.07
N ASN A 74 14.47 -3.91 -2.50
CA ASN A 74 14.48 -3.32 -3.84
C ASN A 74 14.66 -4.36 -4.95
N SER A 75 15.39 -5.44 -4.66
CA SER A 75 15.54 -6.57 -5.58
C SER A 75 14.22 -7.34 -5.75
N PHE A 76 13.56 -7.68 -4.65
CA PHE A 76 12.29 -8.42 -4.67
C PHE A 76 11.15 -7.61 -5.28
N ILE A 77 10.87 -6.40 -4.75
CA ILE A 77 9.81 -5.53 -5.27
C ILE A 77 10.14 -5.04 -6.70
N GLY A 78 11.43 -4.87 -7.01
CA GLY A 78 11.87 -4.55 -8.36
C GLY A 78 11.51 -5.65 -9.37
N ALA A 79 11.65 -6.93 -9.00
CA ALA A 79 11.23 -8.04 -9.83
C ALA A 79 9.71 -8.03 -10.08
N ILE A 80 8.90 -7.86 -9.03
CA ILE A 80 7.43 -7.76 -9.13
C ILE A 80 7.01 -6.64 -10.09
N ARG A 81 7.65 -5.47 -10.02
CA ARG A 81 7.25 -4.31 -10.83
C ARG A 81 7.64 -4.40 -12.30
N SER A 82 8.69 -5.13 -12.65
CA SER A 82 9.33 -4.99 -13.96
C SER A 82 9.65 -6.30 -14.69
N ARG A 83 9.43 -7.45 -14.04
CA ARG A 83 9.83 -8.77 -14.58
C ARG A 83 8.72 -9.83 -14.49
N THR A 84 7.47 -9.39 -14.32
CA THR A 84 6.26 -10.24 -14.34
C THR A 84 5.58 -10.18 -15.71
N LEU A 85 4.74 -11.19 -15.99
CA LEU A 85 3.87 -11.31 -17.15
C LEU A 85 2.45 -10.80 -16.90
N VAL A 86 1.98 -10.84 -15.64
CA VAL A 86 0.66 -10.30 -15.26
C VAL A 86 0.53 -8.88 -15.77
N ASP A 87 -0.61 -8.57 -16.40
CA ASP A 87 -0.95 -7.23 -16.87
C ASP A 87 -0.68 -6.18 -15.78
N SER A 88 0.06 -5.14 -16.14
CA SER A 88 0.53 -4.16 -15.16
C SER A 88 -0.63 -3.37 -14.54
N GLY A 89 -1.69 -3.07 -15.30
CA GLY A 89 -2.89 -2.43 -14.77
C GLY A 89 -3.59 -3.31 -13.73
N VAL A 90 -3.71 -4.62 -13.99
CA VAL A 90 -4.30 -5.57 -13.05
C VAL A 90 -3.44 -5.78 -11.80
N MET A 91 -2.12 -5.89 -11.95
CA MET A 91 -1.21 -5.97 -10.81
C MET A 91 -1.37 -4.72 -9.92
N GLU A 92 -1.35 -3.53 -10.52
CA GLU A 92 -1.53 -2.26 -9.81
C GLU A 92 -2.92 -2.14 -9.17
N LEU A 93 -3.97 -2.71 -9.78
CA LEU A 93 -5.31 -2.80 -9.17
C LEU A 93 -5.30 -3.66 -7.89
N ALA A 94 -4.61 -4.80 -7.92
CA ALA A 94 -4.44 -5.66 -6.74
C ALA A 94 -3.69 -4.92 -5.63
N VAL A 95 -2.61 -4.21 -5.98
CA VAL A 95 -1.85 -3.36 -5.04
C VAL A 95 -2.73 -2.26 -4.44
N CYS A 96 -3.51 -1.57 -5.27
CA CYS A 96 -4.46 -0.55 -4.79
C CYS A 96 -5.48 -1.15 -3.82
N ARG A 97 -5.96 -2.37 -4.08
CA ARG A 97 -6.88 -3.06 -3.17
C ARG A 97 -6.22 -3.43 -1.84
N VAL A 98 -4.96 -3.90 -1.85
CA VAL A 98 -4.16 -4.11 -0.62
C VAL A 98 -4.05 -2.82 0.17
N ALA A 99 -3.75 -1.70 -0.48
CA ALA A 99 -3.63 -0.40 0.17
C ALA A 99 -4.93 0.03 0.85
N VAL A 100 -6.08 -0.15 0.18
CA VAL A 100 -7.41 0.15 0.71
C VAL A 100 -7.71 -0.69 1.95
N LEU A 101 -7.53 -2.00 1.87
CA LEU A 101 -7.80 -2.90 3.00
C LEU A 101 -6.88 -2.59 4.19
N ASN A 102 -5.63 -2.27 3.95
CA ASN A 102 -4.66 -1.99 5.01
C ASN A 102 -4.64 -0.53 5.48
N ASN A 103 -5.50 0.33 4.93
CA ASN A 103 -5.49 1.77 5.16
C ASN A 103 -4.09 2.40 4.92
N ALA A 104 -3.39 1.94 3.88
CA ALA A 104 -2.04 2.38 3.53
C ALA A 104 -2.09 3.56 2.54
N ILE A 105 -2.27 4.77 3.06
CA ILE A 105 -2.46 5.98 2.24
C ILE A 105 -1.26 6.31 1.34
N TYR A 106 -0.03 6.09 1.83
CA TYR A 106 1.19 6.25 1.03
C TYR A 106 1.17 5.33 -0.20
N GLU A 107 0.81 4.07 0.00
CA GLU A 107 0.77 3.05 -1.05
C GLU A 107 -0.31 3.38 -2.09
N TRP A 108 -1.53 3.69 -1.64
CA TRP A 108 -2.62 4.11 -2.52
C TRP A 108 -2.20 5.29 -3.40
N ASN A 109 -1.68 6.35 -2.79
CA ASN A 109 -1.31 7.58 -3.52
C ASN A 109 -0.16 7.36 -4.52
N ALA A 110 0.67 6.33 -4.32
CA ALA A 110 1.74 5.98 -5.24
C ALA A 110 1.25 5.07 -6.39
N HIS A 111 0.31 4.17 -6.11
CA HIS A 111 -0.07 3.07 -7.00
C HIS A 111 -1.35 3.31 -7.81
N ALA A 112 -2.33 4.03 -7.26
CA ALA A 112 -3.55 4.37 -7.99
C ALA A 112 -3.31 5.12 -9.32
N PRO A 113 -2.36 6.07 -9.42
CA PRO A 113 -1.99 6.67 -10.71
C PRO A 113 -1.40 5.65 -11.71
N LEU A 114 -0.70 4.62 -11.21
CA LEU A 114 -0.09 3.58 -12.05
C LEU A 114 -1.15 2.61 -12.59
N ALA A 115 -2.16 2.25 -11.76
CA ALA A 115 -3.30 1.45 -12.21
C ALA A 115 -4.02 2.11 -13.39
N LEU A 116 -4.30 3.42 -13.29
CA LEU A 116 -4.93 4.18 -14.39
C LEU A 116 -4.05 4.22 -15.64
N LYS A 117 -2.74 4.46 -15.49
CA LYS A 117 -1.79 4.41 -16.62
C LYS A 117 -1.68 3.02 -17.25
N GLY A 118 -1.90 1.97 -16.46
CA GLY A 118 -1.96 0.57 -16.90
C GLY A 118 -3.28 0.20 -17.58
N GLY A 119 -4.20 1.14 -17.78
CA GLY A 119 -5.45 0.91 -18.52
C GLY A 119 -6.66 0.55 -17.65
N VAL A 120 -6.52 0.52 -16.32
CA VAL A 120 -7.68 0.43 -15.41
C VAL A 120 -8.50 1.70 -15.55
N LYS A 121 -9.81 1.56 -15.76
CA LYS A 121 -10.68 2.73 -15.90
C LYS A 121 -10.95 3.41 -14.56
N PRO A 122 -11.19 4.74 -14.53
CA PRO A 122 -11.52 5.45 -13.28
C PRO A 122 -12.67 4.81 -12.49
N GLU A 123 -13.75 4.39 -13.15
CA GLU A 123 -14.89 3.73 -12.50
C GLU A 123 -14.53 2.36 -11.89
N GLN A 124 -13.56 1.65 -12.48
CA GLN A 124 -13.07 0.36 -11.97
C GLN A 124 -12.18 0.55 -10.74
N LEU A 125 -11.26 1.51 -10.80
CA LEU A 125 -10.41 1.85 -9.65
C LEU A 125 -11.25 2.41 -8.49
N HIS A 126 -12.27 3.20 -8.80
CA HIS A 126 -13.22 3.69 -7.80
C HIS A 126 -13.97 2.52 -7.14
N ALA A 127 -14.47 1.56 -7.93
CA ALA A 127 -15.10 0.35 -7.39
C ALA A 127 -14.16 -0.43 -6.45
N ALA A 128 -12.90 -0.64 -6.84
CA ALA A 128 -11.92 -1.33 -6.00
C ALA A 128 -11.63 -0.61 -4.68
N ARG A 129 -11.82 0.71 -4.62
CA ARG A 129 -11.68 1.52 -3.41
C ARG A 129 -12.86 1.39 -2.45
N VAL A 130 -14.08 1.43 -2.98
CA VAL A 130 -15.29 1.62 -2.16
C VAL A 130 -16.03 0.33 -1.84
N LEU A 131 -15.85 -0.72 -2.66
CA LEU A 131 -16.52 -1.99 -2.43
C LEU A 131 -16.11 -2.61 -1.08
N PRO A 132 -17.05 -3.21 -0.33
CA PRO A 132 -16.73 -3.93 0.88
C PRO A 132 -15.75 -5.10 0.60
N SER A 133 -15.03 -5.52 1.64
CA SER A 133 -14.16 -6.70 1.55
C SER A 133 -15.00 -7.96 1.36
N THR A 134 -14.66 -8.76 0.35
CA THR A 134 -15.29 -10.04 0.02
C THR A 134 -14.67 -11.22 0.76
N ALA A 135 -13.66 -10.99 1.60
CA ALA A 135 -12.93 -12.06 2.30
C ALA A 135 -13.81 -12.97 3.16
N GLU A 136 -14.83 -12.40 3.82
CA GLU A 136 -15.79 -13.11 4.68
C GLU A 136 -17.25 -12.74 4.34
N GLY A 137 -17.47 -11.96 3.27
CA GLY A 137 -18.76 -11.35 2.91
C GLY A 137 -19.36 -11.90 1.61
N ASP A 138 -20.53 -11.40 1.23
CA ASP A 138 -21.11 -11.71 -0.07
C ASP A 138 -20.36 -10.99 -1.22
N VAL A 139 -20.59 -11.45 -2.45
CA VAL A 139 -20.00 -10.90 -3.68
C VAL A 139 -21.03 -10.17 -4.55
N ALA A 140 -22.26 -9.98 -4.09
CA ALA A 140 -23.36 -9.43 -4.89
C ALA A 140 -23.09 -7.99 -5.36
N GLU A 141 -22.44 -7.16 -4.54
CA GLU A 141 -22.00 -5.82 -4.97
C GLU A 141 -20.83 -5.89 -5.95
N LEU A 142 -19.89 -6.82 -5.73
CA LEU A 142 -18.77 -7.04 -6.63
C LEU A 142 -19.25 -7.49 -8.02
N GLU A 143 -20.23 -8.39 -8.11
CA GLU A 143 -20.78 -8.88 -9.38
C GLU A 143 -21.53 -7.80 -10.18
N LYS A 144 -22.05 -6.77 -9.50
CA LYS A 144 -22.73 -5.63 -10.14
C LYS A 144 -21.78 -4.47 -10.47
N SER A 145 -20.51 -4.58 -10.10
CA SER A 145 -19.50 -3.53 -10.28
C SER A 145 -19.07 -3.40 -11.76
N PRO A 146 -18.45 -2.26 -12.16
CA PRO A 146 -17.92 -2.07 -13.51
C PRO A 146 -16.62 -2.85 -13.80
N LEU A 147 -16.15 -3.66 -12.84
CA LEU A 147 -14.94 -4.46 -12.97
C LEU A 147 -15.15 -5.58 -13.99
N THR A 148 -14.12 -5.90 -14.77
CA THR A 148 -14.14 -7.07 -15.66
C THR A 148 -14.13 -8.37 -14.84
N PRO A 149 -14.49 -9.53 -15.43
CA PRO A 149 -14.42 -10.82 -14.73
C PRO A 149 -13.02 -11.10 -14.15
N GLN A 150 -11.96 -10.80 -14.90
CA GLN A 150 -10.57 -10.93 -14.43
C GLN A 150 -10.29 -10.04 -13.21
N GLN A 151 -10.72 -8.77 -13.27
CA GLN A 151 -10.52 -7.84 -12.16
C GLN A 151 -11.31 -8.26 -10.90
N ARG A 152 -12.54 -8.79 -11.06
CA ARG A 152 -13.34 -9.31 -9.92
C ARG A 152 -12.64 -10.49 -9.25
N ALA A 153 -12.16 -11.47 -10.02
CA ALA A 153 -11.42 -12.61 -9.49
C ALA A 153 -10.16 -12.16 -8.73
N VAL A 154 -9.42 -11.19 -9.28
CA VAL A 154 -8.24 -10.61 -8.62
C VAL A 154 -8.59 -9.89 -7.33
N LEU A 155 -9.70 -9.14 -7.27
CA LEU A 155 -10.15 -8.50 -6.04
C LEU A 155 -10.54 -9.53 -4.96
N ARG A 156 -11.29 -10.58 -5.31
CA ARG A 156 -11.64 -11.66 -4.36
C ARG A 156 -10.39 -12.34 -3.79
N TYR A 157 -9.46 -12.68 -4.68
CA TYR A 157 -8.19 -13.29 -4.30
C TYR A 157 -7.37 -12.37 -3.39
N THR A 158 -7.28 -11.08 -3.73
CA THR A 158 -6.58 -10.06 -2.94
C THR A 158 -7.20 -9.87 -1.56
N ASP A 159 -8.53 -9.84 -1.48
CA ASP A 159 -9.27 -9.66 -0.22
C ASP A 159 -8.97 -10.79 0.75
N GLN A 160 -9.07 -12.05 0.30
CA GLN A 160 -8.77 -13.21 1.14
C GLN A 160 -7.29 -13.28 1.52
N MET A 161 -6.37 -13.10 0.58
CA MET A 161 -4.93 -13.05 0.89
C MET A 161 -4.58 -11.97 1.93
N THR A 162 -5.31 -10.86 1.95
CA THR A 162 -5.01 -9.72 2.82
C THR A 162 -5.69 -9.82 4.19
N ARG A 163 -6.93 -10.31 4.25
CA ARG A 163 -7.73 -10.33 5.49
C ARG A 163 -7.70 -11.67 6.20
N THR A 164 -7.90 -12.77 5.49
CA THR A 164 -8.06 -14.11 6.06
C THR A 164 -6.80 -14.96 5.89
N ILE A 165 -5.86 -14.56 5.02
CA ILE A 165 -4.60 -15.23 4.64
C ILE A 165 -4.84 -16.56 3.90
N THR A 166 -5.81 -17.35 4.37
CA THR A 166 -6.29 -18.56 3.70
C THR A 166 -7.21 -18.16 2.56
N VAL A 167 -6.86 -18.60 1.35
CA VAL A 167 -7.70 -18.46 0.16
C VAL A 167 -8.49 -19.74 -0.03
N GLN A 168 -9.79 -19.61 -0.26
CA GLN A 168 -10.68 -20.74 -0.52
C GLN A 168 -10.45 -21.32 -1.92
N ASP A 169 -10.66 -22.64 -2.06
CA ASP A 169 -10.37 -23.37 -3.29
C ASP A 169 -11.15 -22.83 -4.51
N ASP A 170 -12.39 -22.38 -4.31
CA ASP A 170 -13.23 -21.81 -5.37
C ASP A 170 -12.67 -20.45 -5.85
N VAL A 171 -12.19 -19.60 -4.94
CA VAL A 171 -11.55 -18.32 -5.27
C VAL A 171 -10.25 -18.56 -6.03
N PHE A 172 -9.45 -19.54 -5.62
CA PHE A 172 -8.24 -19.89 -6.36
C PHE A 172 -8.55 -20.46 -7.75
N ALA A 173 -9.54 -21.36 -7.85
CA ALA A 173 -9.96 -21.96 -9.11
C ALA A 173 -10.55 -20.92 -10.09
N GLU A 174 -11.15 -19.85 -9.59
CA GLU A 174 -11.66 -18.75 -10.40
C GLU A 174 -10.53 -18.07 -11.20
N LEU A 175 -9.34 -17.89 -10.62
CA LEU A 175 -8.19 -17.30 -11.34
C LEU A 175 -7.86 -18.09 -12.62
N LYS A 176 -7.88 -19.42 -12.53
CA LYS A 176 -7.70 -20.29 -13.70
C LYS A 176 -8.82 -20.12 -14.71
N THR A 177 -10.05 -20.05 -14.23
CA THR A 177 -11.24 -19.91 -15.08
C THR A 177 -11.22 -18.61 -15.89
N VAL A 178 -10.71 -17.52 -15.29
CA VAL A 178 -10.58 -16.22 -15.98
C VAL A 178 -9.29 -16.07 -16.79
N GLY A 179 -8.51 -17.15 -16.91
CA GLY A 179 -7.43 -17.27 -17.90
C GLY A 179 -6.00 -17.14 -17.38
N TYR A 180 -5.77 -17.09 -16.06
CA TYR A 180 -4.40 -17.03 -15.53
C TYR A 180 -3.70 -18.39 -15.57
N ASP A 181 -2.45 -18.42 -16.04
CA ASP A 181 -1.60 -19.61 -15.97
C ASP A 181 -0.94 -19.79 -14.58
N ASP A 182 -0.11 -20.81 -14.40
CA ASP A 182 0.55 -21.06 -13.10
C ASP A 182 1.53 -19.96 -12.73
N ARG A 183 2.27 -19.43 -13.72
CA ARG A 183 3.28 -18.41 -13.50
C ARG A 183 2.62 -17.08 -13.13
N GLU A 184 1.57 -16.69 -13.85
CA GLU A 184 0.82 -15.46 -13.58
C GLU A 184 0.18 -15.50 -12.19
N ILE A 185 -0.34 -16.65 -11.75
CA ILE A 185 -0.86 -16.78 -10.39
C ILE A 185 0.25 -16.60 -9.36
N VAL A 186 1.43 -17.20 -9.56
CA VAL A 186 2.58 -17.00 -8.65
C VAL A 186 2.98 -15.53 -8.62
N GLU A 187 3.07 -14.87 -9.77
CA GLU A 187 3.42 -13.46 -9.87
C GLU A 187 2.38 -12.56 -9.19
N LEU A 188 1.08 -12.80 -9.41
CA LEU A 188 -0.01 -12.09 -8.73
C LEU A 188 0.05 -12.30 -7.21
N THR A 189 0.23 -13.55 -6.77
CA THR A 189 0.35 -13.92 -5.35
C THR A 189 1.52 -13.20 -4.68
N THR A 190 2.70 -13.21 -5.33
CA THR A 190 3.89 -12.54 -4.81
C THR A 190 3.76 -11.02 -4.84
N GLY A 191 3.04 -10.45 -5.82
CA GLY A 191 2.64 -9.05 -5.84
C GLY A 191 1.78 -8.69 -4.63
N ILE A 192 0.67 -9.39 -4.42
CA ILE A 192 -0.24 -9.16 -3.28
C ILE A 192 0.48 -9.34 -1.95
N ALA A 193 1.28 -10.39 -1.79
CA ALA A 193 2.05 -10.64 -0.57
C ALA A 193 3.14 -9.57 -0.34
N GLY A 194 3.84 -9.18 -1.41
CA GLY A 194 4.86 -8.14 -1.39
C GLY A 194 4.29 -6.79 -0.95
N TYR A 195 3.14 -6.40 -1.51
CA TYR A 195 2.49 -5.15 -1.12
C TYR A 195 1.80 -5.21 0.24
N ASN A 196 1.39 -6.39 0.69
CA ASN A 196 1.04 -6.61 2.08
C ASN A 196 2.23 -6.45 3.05
N CYS A 197 3.46 -6.72 2.61
CA CYS A 197 4.67 -6.38 3.36
C CYS A 197 4.95 -4.87 3.34
N VAL A 198 4.85 -4.25 2.15
CA VAL A 198 5.03 -2.81 1.93
C VAL A 198 4.06 -1.99 2.79
N SER A 199 2.76 -2.31 2.75
CA SER A 199 1.72 -1.61 3.50
C SER A 199 1.99 -1.66 5.01
N ARG A 200 2.38 -2.81 5.54
CA ARG A 200 2.71 -2.99 6.96
C ARG A 200 3.92 -2.16 7.36
N PHE A 201 4.95 -2.09 6.52
CA PHE A 201 6.11 -1.23 6.78
C PHE A 201 5.73 0.26 6.77
N LEU A 202 5.02 0.71 5.72
CA LEU A 202 4.59 2.10 5.54
C LEU A 202 3.72 2.58 6.70
N VAL A 203 2.71 1.81 7.06
CA VAL A 203 1.75 2.16 8.12
C VAL A 203 2.41 2.07 9.49
N ALA A 204 3.20 1.03 9.76
CA ALA A 204 3.85 0.88 11.07
C ALA A 204 4.87 1.99 11.36
N LEU A 205 5.52 2.55 10.35
CA LEU A 205 6.50 3.63 10.52
C LEU A 205 5.96 5.03 10.19
N ASP A 206 4.69 5.13 9.77
CA ASP A 206 4.07 6.38 9.29
C ASP A 206 4.93 7.09 8.24
N VAL A 207 5.40 6.32 7.25
CA VAL A 207 6.31 6.82 6.22
C VAL A 207 5.65 7.97 5.44
N GLY A 208 6.34 9.11 5.34
CA GLY A 208 5.83 10.33 4.72
C GLY A 208 4.66 10.98 5.48
N GLU A 209 4.45 10.62 6.74
CA GLU A 209 3.42 11.19 7.62
C GLU A 209 2.02 11.11 7.00
N ASN A 210 1.71 9.94 6.42
CA ASN A 210 0.49 9.71 5.65
C ASN A 210 -0.64 9.08 6.46
N ASN A 211 -0.39 8.48 7.63
CA ASN A 211 -1.43 7.77 8.37
C ASN A 211 -2.58 8.67 8.84
N ALA A 212 -2.35 9.99 8.93
CA ALA A 212 -3.37 10.99 9.27
C ALA A 212 -4.10 11.56 8.05
N ARG A 213 -3.62 11.27 6.84
CA ARG A 213 -4.11 11.86 5.59
C ARG A 213 -5.18 10.97 5.00
N GLU A 214 -5.92 11.53 4.05
CA GLU A 214 -6.85 10.75 3.25
C GLU A 214 -6.18 10.24 1.97
N MET A 215 -6.67 9.10 1.50
CA MET A 215 -6.38 8.60 0.15
C MET A 215 -6.94 9.58 -0.88
N LYS A 216 -6.09 10.07 -1.80
CA LYS A 216 -6.55 10.94 -2.90
C LYS A 216 -7.69 10.29 -3.66
N SER A 217 -8.72 11.07 -4.02
CA SER A 217 -9.87 10.55 -4.77
C SER A 217 -9.43 10.04 -6.16
N VAL A 218 -10.22 9.15 -6.75
CA VAL A 218 -9.90 8.66 -8.10
C VAL A 218 -10.01 9.79 -9.12
N GLU A 219 -10.94 10.73 -8.89
CA GLU A 219 -11.15 11.93 -9.70
C GLU A 219 -9.94 12.87 -9.62
N GLU A 220 -9.42 13.12 -8.41
CA GLU A 220 -8.19 13.90 -8.19
C GLU A 220 -6.98 13.28 -8.89
N ILE A 221 -6.87 11.95 -8.83
CA ILE A 221 -5.77 11.23 -9.47
C ILE A 221 -5.90 11.29 -10.99
N ALA A 222 -7.09 11.01 -11.54
CA ALA A 222 -7.35 11.03 -12.97
C ALA A 222 -7.13 12.42 -13.57
N ALA A 223 -7.50 13.49 -12.86
CA ALA A 223 -7.28 14.86 -13.31
C ALA A 223 -5.79 15.27 -13.36
N ALA A 224 -4.91 14.53 -12.70
CA ALA A 224 -3.47 14.81 -12.63
C ALA A 224 -2.62 13.96 -13.59
N LEU A 225 -3.24 13.11 -14.42
CA LEU A 225 -2.59 12.26 -15.42
C LEU A 225 -2.57 12.88 -16.80
#